data_AF-A0A1T5LUZ0-F1
#
_entry.id   AF-A0A1T5LUZ0-F1
#
_cell.length_a   1.000
_cell.length_b   1.000
_cell.length_c   1.000
_cell.angle_alpha   90.00
_cell.angle_beta   90.00
_cell.angle_gamma   90.00
#
_symmetry.space_group_name_H-M   'P 1'
#
loop_
_entity.id
_entity.type
_entity.pdbx_description
1 polymer ?
#
loop_
_entity_poly.entity_id
_entity_poly.type
_entity_poly.pdbx_seq_one_letter_code
_entity_poly.pdbx_strand_id
1 'polypeptide(L)'
;METANADLSEPYDGDNEKIIVGIPSDDIEMENVINDIKTLLNKYNDPKKHLNDYLRKVEKKMVNKSIDTGCYINRNKIKKYIEKHPYFKNPCNYHIRLLTIMKYLKKKGIDLTIKDIDLVVDEIIQEIDGVKKIAEGKYKVIK
;
A
#
# COMPACT_ATOMS: atom_id res chain seq x y z
N MET A 1 -53.76 15.59 -12.41
CA MET A 1 -52.31 15.62 -12.10
C MET A 1 -52.20 16.04 -10.65
N GLU A 2 -51.86 15.11 -9.76
CA GLU A 2 -51.55 15.40 -8.36
C GLU A 2 -50.13 14.88 -8.10
N THR A 3 -49.25 15.79 -7.69
CA THR A 3 -47.83 15.54 -7.47
C THR A 3 -47.54 15.22 -6.00
N ALA A 4 -46.84 14.09 -5.81
CA ALA A 4 -45.88 13.76 -4.76
C ALA A 4 -46.05 14.35 -3.35
N ASN A 5 -46.36 13.47 -2.38
CA ASN A 5 -46.04 13.68 -0.96
C ASN A 5 -44.65 13.08 -0.67
N ALA A 6 -43.67 13.92 -0.36
CA ALA A 6 -42.48 13.53 0.37
C ALA A 6 -42.59 14.09 1.79
N ASP A 7 -42.72 13.21 2.77
CA ASP A 7 -42.72 13.53 4.19
C ASP A 7 -41.30 13.90 4.64
N LEU A 8 -41.15 15.14 5.10
CA LEU A 8 -39.93 15.73 5.65
C LEU A 8 -40.27 16.24 7.04
N SER A 9 -40.04 15.41 8.06
CA SER A 9 -40.02 15.82 9.47
C SER A 9 -39.17 14.78 10.24
N GLU A 10 -38.09 15.07 10.95
CA GLU A 10 -37.48 16.30 11.48
C GLU A 10 -35.95 16.08 11.66
N PRO A 11 -35.12 17.15 11.81
CA PRO A 11 -33.68 17.01 12.02
C PRO A 11 -33.36 16.54 13.44
N TYR A 12 -32.43 15.58 13.56
CA TYR A 12 -31.92 15.10 14.84
C TYR A 12 -31.05 16.19 15.52
N ASP A 13 -31.54 16.69 16.66
CA ASP A 13 -30.79 17.55 17.58
C ASP A 13 -29.66 16.75 18.24
N GLY A 14 -28.43 17.10 17.89
CA GLY A 14 -27.23 16.48 18.43
C GLY A 14 -26.96 16.92 19.87
N ASP A 15 -26.86 15.96 20.78
CA ASP A 15 -26.26 16.19 22.09
C ASP A 15 -24.78 16.55 21.92
N ASN A 16 -24.44 17.76 22.37
CA ASN A 16 -23.10 18.33 22.37
C ASN A 16 -22.22 17.63 23.41
N GLU A 17 -21.63 16.49 23.06
CA GLU A 17 -20.42 16.02 23.74
C GLU A 17 -19.17 16.42 22.93
N LYS A 18 -18.50 17.48 23.40
CA LYS A 18 -17.13 17.81 22.96
C LYS A 18 -16.19 16.69 23.40
N ILE A 19 -15.97 15.73 22.53
CA ILE A 19 -14.83 14.83 22.65
C ILE A 19 -13.63 15.54 22.03
N ILE A 20 -12.74 16.08 22.87
CA ILE A 20 -11.40 16.50 22.44
C ILE A 20 -10.63 15.21 22.16
N VAL A 21 -10.67 14.75 20.91
CA VAL A 21 -9.74 13.71 20.45
C VAL A 21 -8.49 14.45 20.01
N GLY A 22 -7.47 14.43 20.88
CA GLY A 22 -6.13 14.86 20.52
C GLY A 22 -5.72 14.16 19.24
N ILE A 23 -5.25 14.94 18.27
CA ILE A 23 -4.89 14.50 16.91
C ILE A 23 -4.03 13.24 17.00
N PRO A 24 -4.54 12.03 16.68
CA PRO A 24 -3.69 10.87 16.54
C PRO A 24 -3.42 10.69 15.04
N SER A 25 -2.19 10.37 14.70
CA SER A 25 -1.86 9.76 13.41
C SER A 25 -2.93 8.73 13.04
N ASP A 26 -3.43 8.77 11.81
CA ASP A 26 -4.53 7.96 11.27
C ASP A 26 -4.28 6.43 11.30
N ASP A 27 -3.34 5.90 12.07
CA ASP A 27 -3.00 4.49 12.18
C ASP A 27 -3.93 3.73 13.14
N ILE A 28 -4.60 2.72 12.58
CA ILE A 28 -5.41 1.78 13.36
C ILE A 28 -4.43 0.86 14.08
N GLU A 29 -4.14 1.18 15.34
CA GLU A 29 -3.37 0.30 16.22
C GLU A 29 -4.28 -0.82 16.73
N MET A 30 -3.91 -2.08 16.44
CA MET A 30 -4.72 -3.24 16.81
C MET A 30 -4.93 -3.35 18.33
N GLU A 31 -4.00 -2.83 19.13
CA GLU A 31 -4.10 -2.78 20.58
C GLU A 31 -5.27 -1.88 21.03
N ASN A 32 -5.50 -0.76 20.35
CA ASN A 32 -6.65 0.12 20.59
C ASN A 32 -7.96 -0.57 20.20
N VAL A 33 -7.98 -1.30 19.09
CA VAL A 33 -9.16 -2.08 18.66
C VAL A 33 -9.52 -3.16 19.70
N ILE A 34 -8.53 -3.85 20.25
CA ILE A 34 -8.73 -4.87 21.30
C ILE A 34 -9.28 -4.24 22.58
N ASN A 35 -8.77 -3.07 22.98
CA ASN A 35 -9.23 -2.36 24.17
C ASN A 35 -10.67 -1.82 23.99
N ASP A 36 -11.01 -1.33 22.80
CA ASP A 36 -12.36 -0.91 22.47
C ASP A 36 -13.35 -2.09 22.53
N ILE A 37 -12.98 -3.24 21.96
CA ILE A 37 -13.80 -4.47 22.01
C ILE A 37 -14.06 -4.89 23.46
N LYS A 38 -13.01 -4.91 24.30
CA LYS A 38 -13.15 -5.24 25.74
C LYS A 38 -14.09 -4.26 26.44
N THR A 39 -13.99 -2.98 26.12
CA THR A 39 -14.86 -1.93 26.69
C THR A 39 -16.31 -2.13 26.29
N LEU A 40 -16.58 -2.45 25.02
CA LEU A 40 -17.93 -2.71 24.52
C LEU A 40 -18.55 -3.98 25.16
N LEU A 41 -17.75 -5.03 25.34
CA LEU A 41 -18.20 -6.25 26.01
C LEU A 41 -18.54 -6.02 27.49
N ASN A 42 -17.80 -5.15 28.18
CA ASN A 42 -18.02 -4.86 29.59
C ASN A 42 -19.15 -3.84 29.84
N LYS A 43 -19.48 -3.00 28.85
CA LYS A 43 -20.44 -1.88 29.00
C LYS A 43 -21.88 -2.28 28.68
N TYR A 44 -22.11 -3.28 27.82
CA TYR A 44 -23.44 -3.64 27.34
C TYR A 44 -23.81 -5.08 27.69
N ASN A 45 -25.00 -5.29 28.25
CA ASN A 45 -25.53 -6.63 28.53
C ASN A 45 -25.83 -7.45 27.27
N ASP A 46 -26.15 -6.79 26.14
CA ASP A 46 -26.16 -7.39 24.80
C ASP A 46 -25.21 -6.61 23.87
N PRO A 47 -23.91 -6.95 23.89
CA PRO A 47 -22.90 -6.20 23.16
C PRO A 47 -22.92 -6.52 21.66
N LYS A 48 -23.71 -7.50 21.20
CA LYS A 48 -23.60 -8.04 19.84
C LYS A 48 -23.86 -6.99 18.76
N LYS A 49 -24.87 -6.15 18.95
CA LYS A 49 -25.20 -5.07 18.00
C LYS A 49 -24.10 -4.01 17.98
N HIS A 50 -23.66 -3.55 19.14
CA HIS A 50 -22.64 -2.51 19.28
C HIS A 50 -21.26 -2.97 18.78
N LEU A 51 -20.91 -4.24 19.02
CA LEU A 51 -19.69 -4.84 18.52
C LEU A 51 -19.71 -4.95 17.00
N ASN A 52 -20.81 -5.40 16.40
CA ASN A 52 -20.94 -5.49 14.94
C ASN A 52 -20.87 -4.10 14.27
N ASP A 53 -21.52 -3.09 14.85
CA ASP A 53 -21.46 -1.72 14.34
C ASP A 53 -20.05 -1.12 14.45
N TYR A 54 -19.34 -1.42 15.54
CA TYR A 54 -17.95 -1.02 15.72
C TYR A 54 -17.02 -1.71 14.72
N LEU A 55 -17.13 -3.04 14.58
CA LEU A 55 -16.32 -3.81 13.63
C LEU A 55 -16.54 -3.33 12.19
N ARG A 56 -17.77 -3.05 11.77
CA ARG A 56 -18.06 -2.45 10.45
C ARG A 56 -17.37 -1.10 10.24
N LYS A 57 -17.27 -0.26 11.28
CA LYS A 57 -16.54 1.02 11.21
C LYS A 57 -15.03 0.80 11.08
N VAL A 58 -14.47 -0.15 11.84
CA VAL A 58 -13.05 -0.52 11.75
C VAL A 58 -12.72 -1.09 10.37
N GLU A 59 -13.54 -2.03 9.86
CA GLU A 59 -13.40 -2.60 8.52
C GLU A 59 -13.49 -1.52 7.44
N LYS A 60 -14.46 -0.60 7.51
CA LYS A 60 -14.57 0.50 6.55
C LYS A 60 -13.34 1.42 6.57
N LYS A 61 -12.78 1.70 7.76
CA LYS A 61 -11.53 2.47 7.88
C LYS A 61 -10.33 1.70 7.32
N MET A 62 -10.26 0.38 7.53
CA MET A 62 -9.20 -0.47 6.96
C MET A 62 -9.30 -0.58 5.44
N VAL A 63 -10.50 -0.76 4.87
CA VAL A 63 -10.73 -0.81 3.43
C VAL A 63 -10.38 0.53 2.76
N ASN A 64 -10.73 1.65 3.39
CA ASN A 64 -10.36 2.98 2.90
C ASN A 64 -8.84 3.20 2.93
N LYS A 65 -8.11 2.59 3.88
CA LYS A 65 -6.64 2.58 3.87
C LYS A 65 -6.06 1.69 2.77
N SER A 66 -6.68 0.55 2.50
CA SER A 66 -6.24 -0.36 1.43
C SER A 66 -6.34 0.25 0.03
N ILE A 67 -7.12 1.33 -0.14
CA ILE A 67 -7.24 2.08 -1.40
C ILE A 67 -6.02 2.98 -1.63
N ASP A 68 -5.20 3.28 -0.62
CA ASP A 68 -4.04 4.18 -0.81
C ASP A 68 -2.84 3.95 0.13
N THR A 69 -2.60 2.72 0.58
CA THR A 69 -1.21 2.32 0.86
C THR A 69 -0.52 2.02 -0.47
N GLY A 70 -0.36 3.07 -1.28
CA GLY A 70 0.50 3.04 -2.45
C GLY A 70 1.87 2.57 -1.99
N CYS A 71 2.22 1.34 -2.35
CA CYS A 71 3.56 0.85 -2.11
C CYS A 71 4.49 1.76 -2.90
N TYR A 72 5.16 2.68 -2.20
CA TYR A 72 5.99 3.69 -2.84
C TYR A 72 7.24 3.02 -3.41
N ILE A 73 7.16 2.60 -4.67
CA ILE A 73 8.31 2.08 -5.40
C ILE A 73 9.21 3.27 -5.74
N ASN A 74 10.28 3.44 -4.97
CA ASN A 74 11.26 4.49 -5.25
C ASN A 74 12.10 4.12 -6.48
N ARG A 75 11.57 4.43 -7.67
CA ARG A 75 12.18 4.18 -8.98
C ARG A 75 13.61 4.71 -9.07
N ASN A 76 13.84 5.91 -8.55
CA ASN A 76 15.16 6.55 -8.52
C ASN A 76 16.18 5.77 -7.69
N LYS A 77 15.77 5.24 -6.53
CA LYS A 77 16.61 4.40 -5.68
C LYS A 77 16.96 3.09 -6.38
N ILE A 78 15.99 2.44 -7.01
CA ILE A 78 16.19 1.20 -7.76
C ILE A 78 17.16 1.45 -8.93
N LYS A 79 16.91 2.48 -9.75
CA LYS A 79 17.79 2.87 -10.87
C LYS A 79 19.24 3.06 -10.43
N LYS A 80 19.46 3.83 -9.36
CA LYS A 80 20.81 4.03 -8.77
C LYS A 80 21.49 2.73 -8.36
N TYR A 81 20.75 1.73 -7.89
CA TYR A 81 21.32 0.42 -7.57
C TYR A 81 21.62 -0.40 -8.80
N ILE A 82 20.73 -0.40 -9.81
CA ILE A 82 20.94 -1.13 -11.06
C ILE A 82 22.17 -0.58 -11.79
N GLU A 83 22.30 0.73 -11.93
CA GLU A 83 23.49 1.36 -12.55
C GLU A 83 24.80 1.03 -11.80
N LYS A 84 24.71 0.80 -10.48
CA LYS A 84 25.86 0.41 -9.66
C LYS A 84 26.19 -1.08 -9.73
N HIS A 85 25.32 -1.92 -10.31
CA HIS A 85 25.54 -3.35 -10.37
C HIS A 85 26.77 -3.66 -11.26
N PRO A 86 27.68 -4.57 -10.85
CA PRO A 86 28.96 -4.81 -11.54
C PRO A 86 28.83 -5.03 -13.05
N TYR A 87 27.78 -5.74 -13.47
CA TYR A 87 27.46 -5.97 -14.87
C TYR A 87 27.29 -4.69 -15.70
N PHE A 88 26.58 -3.67 -15.19
CA PHE A 88 26.36 -2.43 -15.94
C PHE A 88 27.57 -1.50 -15.89
N LYS A 89 28.37 -1.58 -14.81
CA LYS A 89 29.63 -0.83 -14.71
C LYS A 89 30.71 -1.37 -15.65
N ASN A 90 30.86 -2.68 -15.71
CA ASN A 90 31.85 -3.37 -16.54
C ASN A 90 31.16 -4.48 -17.33
N PRO A 91 30.50 -4.15 -18.45
CA PRO A 91 29.76 -5.11 -19.22
C PRO A 91 30.68 -6.16 -19.84
N CYS A 92 30.33 -7.42 -19.65
CA CYS A 92 30.95 -8.55 -20.34
C CYS A 92 30.13 -8.92 -21.58
N ASN A 93 30.67 -9.77 -22.44
CA ASN A 93 30.00 -10.18 -23.69
C ASN A 93 28.75 -11.07 -23.48
N TYR A 94 28.43 -11.42 -22.23
CA TYR A 94 27.28 -12.22 -21.83
C TYR A 94 26.08 -11.34 -21.44
N HIS A 95 24.88 -11.92 -21.48
CA HIS A 95 23.68 -11.27 -20.99
C HIS A 95 23.53 -11.43 -19.48
N ILE A 96 22.85 -10.47 -18.83
CA ILE A 96 22.39 -10.61 -17.45
C ILE A 96 20.91 -10.98 -17.41
N ARG A 97 20.52 -11.82 -16.45
CA ARG A 97 19.11 -12.19 -16.23
C ARG A 97 18.45 -11.22 -15.24
N LEU A 98 17.17 -10.89 -15.46
CA LEU A 98 16.33 -10.10 -14.55
C LEU A 98 16.40 -10.67 -13.12
N LEU A 99 16.26 -11.99 -12.97
CA LEU A 99 16.38 -12.68 -11.69
C LEU A 99 17.70 -12.37 -10.94
N THR A 100 18.80 -12.17 -11.67
CA THR A 100 20.10 -11.83 -11.06
C THR A 100 20.10 -10.40 -10.52
N ILE A 101 19.52 -9.47 -11.29
CA ILE A 101 19.34 -8.07 -10.90
C ILE A 101 18.40 -7.98 -9.69
N MET A 102 17.28 -8.72 -9.71
CA MET A 102 16.34 -8.82 -8.59
C MET A 102 17.03 -9.34 -7.32
N LYS A 103 17.80 -10.43 -7.41
CA LYS A 103 18.60 -10.95 -6.28
C LYS A 103 19.57 -9.91 -5.73
N TYR A 104 20.18 -9.10 -6.60
CA TYR A 104 21.03 -8.00 -6.17
C TYR A 104 20.24 -6.91 -5.45
N LEU A 105 19.09 -6.49 -5.98
CA LEU A 105 18.22 -5.50 -5.36
C LEU A 105 17.72 -5.96 -3.97
N LYS A 106 17.38 -7.24 -3.81
CA LYS A 106 17.06 -7.84 -2.50
C LYS A 106 18.22 -7.69 -1.51
N LYS A 107 19.46 -7.94 -1.94
CA LYS A 107 20.66 -7.72 -1.11
C LYS A 107 20.90 -6.25 -0.77
N LYS A 108 20.30 -5.31 -1.50
CA LYS A 108 20.33 -3.86 -1.24
C LYS A 108 19.13 -3.35 -0.43
N GLY A 109 18.31 -4.26 0.10
CA GLY A 109 17.16 -3.93 0.93
C GLY A 109 15.97 -3.39 0.14
N ILE A 110 15.87 -3.71 -1.15
CA ILE A 110 14.63 -3.51 -1.91
C ILE A 110 13.71 -4.70 -1.64
N ASP A 111 12.48 -4.39 -1.24
CA ASP A 111 11.44 -5.39 -1.07
C ASP A 111 10.96 -5.88 -2.44
N LEU A 112 11.03 -7.20 -2.64
CA LEU A 112 10.58 -7.86 -3.88
C LEU A 112 9.18 -8.47 -3.74
N THR A 113 8.55 -8.36 -2.57
CA THR A 113 7.15 -8.79 -2.37
C THR A 113 6.16 -7.78 -2.91
N ILE A 114 6.64 -6.58 -3.24
CA ILE A 114 5.86 -5.54 -3.89
C ILE A 114 5.30 -6.07 -5.21
N LYS A 115 4.01 -5.88 -5.42
CA LYS A 115 3.32 -6.29 -6.65
C LYS A 115 3.96 -5.61 -7.87
N ASP A 116 4.14 -6.37 -8.95
CA ASP A 116 4.63 -5.89 -10.25
C ASP A 116 6.03 -5.25 -10.22
N ILE A 117 6.81 -5.51 -9.16
CA ILE A 117 8.18 -4.97 -9.00
C ILE A 117 9.14 -5.48 -10.08
N ASP A 118 8.91 -6.67 -10.61
CA ASP A 118 9.64 -7.24 -11.74
C ASP A 118 9.40 -6.44 -13.04
N LEU A 119 8.15 -6.00 -13.30
CA LEU A 119 7.81 -5.12 -14.41
C LEU A 119 8.51 -3.76 -14.26
N VAL A 120 8.44 -3.16 -13.07
CA VAL A 120 9.10 -1.87 -12.81
C VAL A 120 10.62 -1.98 -13.00
N VAL A 121 11.23 -3.06 -12.53
CA VAL A 121 12.67 -3.29 -12.72
C VAL A 121 13.01 -3.52 -14.20
N ASP A 122 12.19 -4.26 -14.95
CA ASP A 122 12.36 -4.47 -16.40
C ASP A 122 12.36 -3.13 -17.16
N GLU A 123 11.41 -2.24 -16.86
CA GLU A 123 11.35 -0.90 -17.44
C GLU A 123 12.60 -0.07 -17.12
N ILE A 124 13.01 -0.03 -15.85
CA ILE A 124 14.18 0.76 -15.42
C ILE A 124 15.45 0.29 -16.13
N ILE A 125 15.62 -1.02 -16.33
CA ILE A 125 16.81 -1.57 -17.01
C ILE A 125 16.84 -1.11 -18.48
N GLN A 126 15.68 -1.07 -19.14
CA GLN A 126 15.57 -0.65 -20.54
C GLN A 126 15.80 0.86 -20.73
N GLU A 127 15.63 1.67 -19.68
CA GLU A 127 15.98 3.10 -19.71
C GLU A 127 17.48 3.39 -19.58
N ILE A 128 18.31 2.38 -19.27
CA ILE A 128 19.75 2.57 -19.14
C ILE A 128 20.38 2.66 -20.52
N ASP A 129 21.14 3.73 -20.75
CA ASP A 129 21.82 3.96 -22.02
C ASP A 129 22.75 2.79 -22.40
N GLY A 130 22.66 2.37 -23.66
CA GLY A 130 23.38 1.22 -24.20
C GLY A 130 22.89 -0.15 -23.72
N VAL A 131 21.81 -0.27 -22.95
CA VAL A 131 21.23 -1.58 -22.58
C VAL A 131 20.10 -1.95 -23.55
N LYS A 132 20.11 -3.19 -24.06
CA LYS A 132 18.97 -3.76 -24.80
C LYS A 132 18.49 -5.06 -24.18
N LYS A 133 17.18 -5.26 -24.22
CA LYS A 133 16.53 -6.55 -23.92
C LYS A 133 16.72 -7.47 -25.13
N ILE A 134 17.38 -8.61 -24.93
CA ILE A 134 17.68 -9.57 -26.01
C ILE A 134 16.74 -10.78 -26.02
N ALA A 135 16.07 -11.03 -24.89
CA ALA A 135 15.07 -12.07 -24.68
C ALA A 135 14.32 -11.78 -23.38
N GLU A 136 13.27 -12.54 -23.11
CA GLU A 136 12.50 -12.40 -21.87
C GLU A 136 13.39 -12.51 -20.63
N GLY A 137 13.36 -11.47 -19.80
CA GLY A 137 14.20 -11.34 -18.62
C GLY A 137 15.71 -11.40 -18.88
N LYS A 138 16.19 -11.09 -20.09
CA LYS A 138 17.62 -11.08 -20.45
C LYS A 138 18.02 -9.76 -21.11
N TYR A 139 19.08 -9.14 -20.58
CA TYR A 139 19.58 -7.84 -21.05
C TYR A 139 21.05 -7.93 -21.39
N LYS A 140 21.46 -7.17 -22.40
CA LYS A 140 22.85 -7.03 -22.82
C LYS A 140 23.21 -5.57 -23.02
N VAL A 141 24.39 -5.17 -22.56
CA VAL A 141 24.96 -3.87 -22.93
C VAL A 141 25.52 -3.98 -24.34
N ILE A 142 25.02 -3.14 -25.24
CA ILE A 142 25.45 -3.00 -26.63
C ILE A 142 26.12 -1.62 -26.70
N LYS A 143 27.42 -1.60 -26.43
CA LYS A 143 28.30 -0.46 -26.71
C LYS A 143 29.04 -0.74 -28.00
#